data_AF-A0A6V7IHD8-F1
#
_entry.id   AF-A0A6V7IHD8-F1
#
_cell.length_a   1.000
_cell.length_b   1.000
_cell.length_c   1.000
_cell.angle_alpha   90.00
_cell.angle_beta   90.00
_cell.angle_gamma   90.00
#
_symmetry.space_group_name_H-M   'P 1'
#
loop_
_entity.id
_entity.type
_entity.pdbx_description
1 polymer ?
#
loop_
_entity_poly.entity_id
_entity_poly.type
_entity_poly.pdbx_seq_one_letter_code
_entity_poly.pdbx_strand_id
1 'polypeptide(L)'
;LPLIIDMLMKNDIMRLIKWSIISGLVVILPMIWIDSMYYGKFVIAPVNLILYNVFTSHGPDLYGTEPLSFYFINGFLNFNLVFIGALAAPIFLLLTWSIVPARPRNSYCLPYWLSLGPLYLWMLVMFVQSHKEERFLFPIYPMICLAGAITVDCIQKLYFFVRTKIWPLTNASHYLQGTGHIMILAMIICGIFGLSRSFALCKGYYAPMEIMTEANKLGADGRVPTDVNINFCVGKEWHRFPGSFFFPAKNWKLQYLKSEFRGQLPQPFVELANGTSVIQSGFNDMNREETSRY
;
A
#
# COMPACT_ATOMS: atom_id res chain seq x y z
N LEU A 1 16.44 -8.66 1.81
CA LEU A 1 17.48 -9.29 0.95
C LEU A 1 18.65 -8.36 0.65
N PRO A 2 18.49 -7.13 0.08
CA PRO A 2 19.63 -6.32 -0.34
C PRO A 2 20.60 -5.93 0.80
N LEU A 3 20.04 -5.59 1.97
CA LEU A 3 20.83 -5.32 3.18
C LEU A 3 21.63 -6.53 3.66
N ILE A 4 21.03 -7.72 3.61
CA ILE A 4 21.70 -8.97 4.02
C ILE A 4 22.89 -9.22 3.08
N ILE A 5 22.68 -9.10 1.77
CA ILE A 5 23.74 -9.27 0.77
C ILE A 5 24.88 -8.25 1.01
N ASP A 6 24.56 -6.98 1.25
CA ASP A 6 25.56 -5.93 1.55
C ASP A 6 26.40 -6.27 2.79
N MET A 7 25.76 -6.71 3.88
CA MET A 7 26.45 -7.07 5.11
C MET A 7 27.31 -8.33 4.95
N LEU A 8 26.85 -9.30 4.16
CA LEU A 8 27.64 -10.49 3.81
C LEU A 8 28.86 -10.12 2.97
N MET A 9 28.72 -9.23 1.98
CA MET A 9 29.85 -8.75 1.16
C MET A 9 30.89 -7.99 1.98
N LYS A 10 30.47 -7.34 3.08
CA LYS A 10 31.36 -6.63 4.02
C LYS A 10 31.95 -7.53 5.11
N ASN A 11 31.65 -8.83 5.10
CA ASN A 11 32.05 -9.80 6.12
C ASN A 11 31.63 -9.42 7.56
N ASP A 12 30.55 -8.63 7.73
CA ASP A 12 30.08 -8.17 9.04
C ASP A 12 28.93 -9.05 9.57
N ILE A 13 29.16 -10.36 9.58
CA ILE A 13 28.15 -11.39 9.89
C ILE A 13 27.70 -11.29 11.35
N MET A 14 28.63 -11.02 12.26
CA MET A 14 28.30 -10.93 13.69
C MET A 14 27.34 -9.78 13.98
N ARG A 15 27.54 -8.63 13.32
CA ARG A 15 26.62 -7.49 13.42
C ARG A 15 25.27 -7.84 12.82
N LEU A 16 25.23 -8.50 11.67
CA LEU A 16 23.98 -8.95 11.05
C LEU A 16 23.20 -9.85 12.02
N ILE A 17 23.82 -10.91 12.56
CA ILE A 17 23.18 -11.84 13.50
C ILE A 17 22.68 -11.10 14.73
N LYS A 18 23.53 -10.25 15.35
CA LYS A 18 23.17 -9.48 16.53
C LYS A 18 21.94 -8.61 16.29
N TRP A 19 21.92 -7.81 15.23
CA TRP A 19 20.79 -6.93 14.94
C TRP A 19 19.56 -7.71 14.48
N SER A 20 19.70 -8.78 13.71
CA SER A 20 18.58 -9.64 13.33
C SER A 20 17.91 -10.29 14.55
N ILE A 21 18.69 -10.78 15.52
CA ILE A 21 18.14 -11.33 16.77
C ILE A 21 17.44 -10.24 17.58
N ILE A 22 18.09 -9.08 17.77
CA ILE A 22 17.50 -7.98 18.54
C ILE A 22 16.20 -7.50 17.88
N SER A 23 16.22 -7.21 16.58
CA SER A 23 15.03 -6.78 15.85
C SER A 23 13.95 -7.87 15.84
N GLY A 24 14.33 -9.13 15.67
CA GLY A 24 13.41 -10.26 15.74
C GLY A 24 12.71 -10.34 17.09
N LEU A 25 13.45 -10.29 18.20
CA LEU A 25 12.89 -10.35 19.54
C LEU A 25 11.99 -9.14 19.84
N VAL A 26 12.42 -7.93 19.48
CA VAL A 26 11.68 -6.69 19.72
C VAL A 26 10.36 -6.63 18.94
N VAL A 27 10.30 -7.22 17.75
CA VAL A 27 9.08 -7.21 16.91
C VAL A 27 8.20 -8.43 17.18
N ILE A 28 8.78 -9.63 17.21
CA ILE A 28 8.03 -10.89 17.27
C ILE A 28 7.44 -11.12 18.67
N LEU A 29 8.17 -10.82 19.75
CA LEU A 29 7.66 -11.11 21.10
C LEU A 29 6.41 -10.29 21.45
N PRO A 30 6.38 -8.95 21.26
CA PRO A 30 5.15 -8.18 21.51
C PRO A 30 4.02 -8.60 20.57
N MET A 31 4.32 -8.93 19.31
CA MET A 31 3.32 -9.40 18.34
C MET A 31 2.67 -10.71 18.81
N ILE A 32 3.48 -11.74 19.14
CA ILE A 32 2.96 -13.03 19.65
C ILE A 32 2.13 -12.80 20.92
N TRP A 33 2.59 -11.95 21.83
CA TRP A 33 1.88 -11.66 23.07
C TRP A 33 0.52 -11.01 22.81
N ILE A 34 0.49 -9.93 22.04
CA ILE A 34 -0.73 -9.19 21.70
C ILE A 34 -1.70 -10.09 20.92
N ASP A 35 -1.24 -10.74 19.86
CA ASP A 35 -2.08 -11.61 19.03
C ASP A 35 -2.66 -12.75 19.87
N SER A 36 -1.83 -13.39 20.70
CA SER A 36 -2.30 -14.51 21.52
C SER A 36 -3.30 -14.06 22.59
N MET A 37 -3.16 -12.85 23.13
CA MET A 37 -4.13 -12.27 24.06
C MET A 37 -5.48 -12.01 23.38
N TYR A 38 -5.48 -11.41 22.19
CA TYR A 38 -6.73 -11.08 21.48
C TYR A 38 -7.43 -12.33 20.91
N TYR A 39 -6.67 -13.27 20.34
CA TYR A 39 -7.24 -14.50 19.79
C TYR A 39 -7.54 -15.57 20.86
N GLY A 40 -7.09 -15.39 22.11
CA GLY A 40 -7.30 -16.36 23.20
C GLY A 40 -6.59 -17.70 22.98
N LYS A 41 -5.65 -17.77 22.04
CA LYS A 41 -4.86 -18.97 21.70
C LYS A 41 -3.46 -18.55 21.28
N PHE A 42 -2.48 -19.45 21.37
CA PHE A 42 -1.13 -19.15 20.92
C PHE A 42 -1.11 -18.91 19.39
N VAL A 43 -0.72 -17.71 18.97
CA VAL A 43 -0.68 -17.30 17.56
C VAL A 43 0.68 -16.70 17.21
N ILE A 44 1.28 -17.21 16.12
CA ILE A 44 2.43 -16.61 15.47
C ILE A 44 1.98 -16.17 14.07
N ALA A 45 1.49 -14.93 13.94
CA ALA A 45 0.87 -14.44 12.72
C ALA A 45 1.77 -14.57 11.45
N PRO A 46 3.08 -14.25 11.49
CA PRO A 46 3.94 -14.41 10.32
C PRO A 46 4.09 -15.86 9.85
N VAL A 47 4.13 -16.82 10.79
CA VAL A 47 4.22 -18.24 10.47
C VAL A 47 2.90 -18.72 9.85
N ASN A 48 1.76 -18.33 10.43
CA ASN A 48 0.44 -18.65 9.89
C ASN A 48 0.25 -18.06 8.48
N LEU A 49 0.76 -16.86 8.22
CA LEU A 49 0.73 -16.24 6.90
C LEU A 49 1.48 -17.08 5.86
N ILE A 50 2.69 -17.56 6.21
CA ILE A 50 3.49 -18.39 5.31
C ILE A 50 2.84 -19.76 5.12
N LEU A 51 2.40 -20.40 6.21
CA LEU A 51 1.70 -21.69 6.16
C LEU A 51 0.47 -21.62 5.28
N TYR A 52 -0.35 -20.58 5.46
CA TYR A 52 -1.55 -20.38 4.66
C TYR A 52 -1.23 -20.14 3.18
N ASN A 53 -0.36 -19.18 2.87
CA ASN A 53 -0.14 -18.77 1.47
C ASN A 53 0.74 -19.74 0.66
N VAL A 54 1.66 -20.46 1.30
CA VAL A 54 2.66 -21.29 0.61
C VAL A 54 2.32 -22.78 0.69
N PHE A 55 1.71 -23.24 1.79
CA PHE A 55 1.54 -24.66 2.06
C PHE A 55 0.07 -25.15 1.95
N THR A 56 -0.89 -24.28 1.63
CA THR A 56 -2.28 -24.70 1.37
C THR A 56 -2.61 -24.77 -0.12
N SER A 57 -3.59 -25.59 -0.49
CA SER A 57 -4.02 -25.80 -1.88
C SER A 57 -4.82 -24.64 -2.48
N HIS A 58 -5.46 -23.81 -1.64
CA HIS A 58 -6.29 -22.69 -2.08
C HIS A 58 -5.56 -21.36 -2.02
N GLY A 59 -4.72 -21.15 -0.99
CA GLY A 59 -3.80 -20.02 -0.90
C GLY A 59 -4.46 -18.63 -1.08
N PRO A 60 -3.75 -17.67 -1.69
CA PRO A 60 -4.24 -16.31 -1.89
C PRO A 60 -5.28 -16.19 -3.02
N ASP A 61 -5.39 -17.18 -3.92
CA ASP A 61 -6.26 -17.13 -5.10
C ASP A 61 -7.76 -17.22 -4.76
N LEU A 62 -8.10 -17.50 -3.50
CA LEU A 62 -9.47 -17.58 -2.99
C LEU A 62 -10.29 -16.31 -3.27
N TYR A 63 -9.63 -15.16 -3.36
CA TYR A 63 -10.27 -13.85 -3.59
C TYR A 63 -10.22 -13.41 -5.06
N GLY A 64 -9.90 -14.33 -5.98
CA GLY A 64 -9.81 -14.09 -7.42
C GLY A 64 -8.39 -13.83 -7.91
N THR A 65 -8.21 -13.75 -9.22
CA THR A 65 -6.90 -13.54 -9.85
C THR A 65 -7.00 -12.43 -10.88
N GLU A 66 -5.92 -11.67 -11.06
CA GLU A 66 -5.88 -10.55 -11.99
C GLU A 66 -4.69 -10.68 -12.95
N PRO A 67 -4.79 -10.18 -14.19
CA PRO A 67 -3.70 -10.20 -15.15
C PRO A 67 -2.54 -9.29 -14.71
N LEU A 68 -1.36 -9.48 -15.31
CA LEU A 68 -0.17 -8.65 -15.06
C LEU A 68 -0.42 -7.15 -15.30
N SER A 69 -1.31 -6.81 -16.23
CA SER A 69 -1.69 -5.43 -16.52
C SER A 69 -2.29 -4.70 -15.31
N PHE A 70 -2.87 -5.43 -14.34
CA PHE A 70 -3.45 -4.86 -13.13
C PHE A 70 -2.47 -3.94 -12.40
N TYR A 71 -1.25 -4.41 -12.12
CA TYR A 71 -0.28 -3.59 -11.39
C TYR A 71 0.29 -2.44 -12.23
N PHE A 72 0.37 -2.58 -13.56
CA PHE A 72 0.76 -1.47 -14.43
C PHE A 72 -0.31 -0.36 -14.43
N ILE A 73 -1.57 -0.75 -14.58
CA ILE A 73 -2.71 0.18 -14.55
C ILE A 73 -2.80 0.83 -13.17
N ASN A 74 -2.74 0.04 -12.10
CA ASN A 74 -2.79 0.53 -10.73
C ASN A 74 -1.62 1.47 -10.40
N GLY A 75 -0.39 1.10 -10.78
CA GLY A 75 0.80 1.92 -10.58
C GLY A 75 0.71 3.25 -11.34
N PHE A 76 0.28 3.22 -12.61
CA PHE A 76 0.09 4.42 -13.40
C PHE A 76 -1.05 5.29 -12.87
N LEU A 77 -2.15 4.70 -12.42
CA LEU A 77 -3.26 5.43 -11.84
C LEU A 77 -2.87 6.12 -10.53
N ASN A 78 -2.06 5.49 -9.68
CA ASN A 78 -1.68 6.06 -8.38
C ASN A 78 -0.49 7.03 -8.44
N PHE A 79 0.49 6.77 -9.32
CA PHE A 79 1.75 7.51 -9.37
C PHE A 79 2.01 8.19 -10.72
N ASN A 80 1.14 8.04 -11.71
CA ASN A 80 1.20 8.74 -12.99
C ASN A 80 2.56 8.47 -13.69
N LEU A 81 3.20 9.54 -14.16
CA LEU A 81 4.55 9.52 -14.76
C LEU A 81 5.64 9.10 -13.76
N VAL A 82 5.43 9.26 -12.45
CA VAL A 82 6.39 8.85 -11.42
C VAL A 82 6.56 7.33 -11.43
N PHE A 83 5.49 6.57 -11.68
CA PHE A 83 5.58 5.11 -11.82
C PHE A 83 6.44 4.70 -13.02
N ILE A 84 6.23 5.35 -14.17
CA ILE A 84 7.01 5.10 -15.39
C ILE A 84 8.48 5.45 -15.12
N GLY A 85 8.73 6.57 -14.46
CA GLY A 85 10.06 6.95 -13.99
C GLY A 85 10.68 5.86 -13.10
N ALA A 86 9.94 5.36 -12.11
CA ALA A 86 10.42 4.32 -11.20
C ALA A 86 10.83 3.03 -11.94
N LEU A 87 10.09 2.61 -12.97
CA LEU A 87 10.45 1.47 -13.81
C LEU A 87 11.69 1.75 -14.68
N ALA A 88 11.82 2.98 -15.18
CA ALA A 88 12.92 3.40 -16.04
C ALA A 88 14.21 3.76 -15.27
N ALA A 89 14.14 3.95 -13.95
CA ALA A 89 15.27 4.40 -13.13
C ALA A 89 16.56 3.57 -13.31
N PRO A 90 16.54 2.22 -13.42
CA PRO A 90 17.77 1.45 -13.63
C PRO A 90 18.44 1.79 -14.97
N ILE A 91 17.63 1.99 -16.03
CA ILE A 91 18.12 2.35 -17.36
C ILE A 91 18.74 3.75 -17.31
N PHE A 92 18.06 4.73 -16.71
CA PHE A 92 18.59 6.09 -16.60
C PHE A 92 19.87 6.16 -15.74
N LEU A 93 19.94 5.38 -14.66
CA LEU A 93 21.15 5.27 -13.85
C LEU A 93 22.33 4.70 -14.66
N LEU A 94 22.08 3.65 -15.46
CA LEU A 94 23.11 3.07 -16.35
C LEU A 94 23.56 4.06 -17.44
N LEU A 95 22.62 4.78 -18.05
CA LEU A 95 22.91 5.82 -19.05
C LEU A 95 23.73 6.96 -18.44
N THR A 96 23.33 7.49 -17.29
CA THR A 96 24.08 8.53 -16.59
C THR A 96 25.47 8.04 -16.19
N TRP A 97 25.60 6.81 -15.68
CA TRP A 97 26.89 6.23 -15.33
C TRP A 97 27.83 6.07 -16.54
N SER A 98 27.29 5.76 -17.71
CA SER A 98 28.07 5.54 -18.94
C SER A 98 28.46 6.85 -19.64
N ILE A 99 27.58 7.84 -19.64
CA ILE A 99 27.73 9.07 -20.43
C ILE A 99 28.34 10.21 -19.62
N VAL A 100 27.95 10.36 -18.35
CA VAL A 100 28.35 11.49 -17.52
C VAL A 100 29.61 11.10 -16.73
N PRO A 101 30.78 11.75 -16.98
CA PRO A 101 32.03 11.39 -16.33
C PRO A 101 32.03 11.69 -14.82
N ALA A 102 31.28 12.72 -14.43
CA ALA A 102 31.14 13.11 -13.04
C ALA A 102 30.31 12.07 -12.29
N ARG A 103 30.86 11.55 -11.19
CA ARG A 103 30.18 10.61 -10.29
C ARG A 103 29.89 11.25 -8.92
N PRO A 104 29.13 12.36 -8.86
CA PRO A 104 28.85 13.03 -7.61
C PRO A 104 27.79 12.24 -6.85
N ARG A 105 28.22 11.27 -6.04
CA ARG A 105 27.40 10.75 -4.95
C ARG A 105 28.14 10.98 -3.65
N ASN A 106 27.44 11.55 -2.69
CA ASN A 106 27.97 11.69 -1.34
C ASN A 106 28.22 10.31 -0.73
N SER A 107 29.41 10.08 -0.18
CA SER A 107 29.80 8.83 0.48
C SER A 107 28.90 8.44 1.65
N TYR A 108 28.20 9.41 2.26
CA TYR A 108 27.21 9.14 3.31
C TYR A 108 25.89 8.56 2.79
N CYS A 109 25.63 8.61 1.48
CA CYS A 109 24.42 8.03 0.91
C CYS A 109 24.61 6.54 0.62
N LEU A 110 23.63 5.71 1.00
CA LEU A 110 23.59 4.29 0.62
C LEU A 110 23.67 4.15 -0.91
N PRO A 111 24.29 3.10 -1.47
CA PRO A 111 24.38 2.92 -2.92
C PRO A 111 23.00 2.66 -3.56
N TYR A 112 22.82 3.01 -4.85
CA TYR A 112 21.51 2.92 -5.53
C TYR A 112 20.91 1.52 -5.48
N TRP A 113 21.72 0.49 -5.64
CA TRP A 113 21.25 -0.91 -5.60
C TRP A 113 20.70 -1.29 -4.23
N LEU A 114 21.25 -0.76 -3.14
CA LEU A 114 20.78 -1.02 -1.79
C LEU A 114 19.49 -0.25 -1.49
N SER A 115 19.39 0.99 -1.99
CA SER A 115 18.19 1.82 -1.84
C SER A 115 17.01 1.37 -2.71
N LEU A 116 17.26 0.94 -3.95
CA LEU A 116 16.22 0.60 -4.92
C LEU A 116 16.01 -0.91 -5.09
N GLY A 117 16.95 -1.75 -4.65
CA GLY A 117 16.82 -3.21 -4.69
C GLY A 117 15.52 -3.73 -4.06
N PRO A 118 15.07 -3.24 -2.90
CA PRO A 118 13.82 -3.70 -2.31
C PRO A 118 12.59 -3.43 -3.18
N LEU A 119 12.55 -2.29 -3.89
CA LEU A 119 11.46 -1.94 -4.82
C LEU A 119 11.32 -2.99 -5.93
N TYR A 120 12.40 -3.26 -6.66
CA TYR A 120 12.36 -4.18 -7.79
C TYR A 120 12.18 -5.64 -7.37
N LEU A 121 12.77 -6.03 -6.24
CA LEU A 121 12.58 -7.37 -5.68
C LEU A 121 11.11 -7.60 -5.29
N TRP A 122 10.49 -6.61 -4.62
CA TRP A 122 9.09 -6.71 -4.24
C TRP A 122 8.16 -6.73 -5.46
N MET A 123 8.41 -5.87 -6.46
CA MET A 123 7.66 -5.90 -7.72
C MET A 123 7.81 -7.26 -8.41
N LEU A 124 9.01 -7.83 -8.48
CA LEU A 124 9.22 -9.14 -9.08
C LEU A 124 8.40 -10.22 -8.37
N VAL A 125 8.46 -10.27 -7.03
CA VAL A 125 7.71 -11.28 -6.26
C VAL A 125 6.22 -11.11 -6.45
N MET A 126 5.70 -9.88 -6.34
CA MET A 126 4.26 -9.62 -6.40
C MET A 126 3.69 -9.77 -7.81
N PHE A 127 4.40 -9.37 -8.86
CA PHE A 127 3.92 -9.52 -10.24
C PHE A 127 3.82 -10.99 -10.65
N VAL A 128 4.70 -11.86 -10.12
CA VAL A 128 4.66 -13.30 -10.40
C VAL A 128 3.42 -13.98 -9.79
N GLN A 129 2.87 -13.45 -8.69
CA GLN A 129 1.67 -14.02 -8.08
C GLN A 129 0.44 -13.87 -8.98
N SER A 130 -0.39 -14.91 -9.06
CA SER A 130 -1.69 -14.91 -9.76
C SER A 130 -2.67 -13.93 -9.12
N HIS A 131 -2.85 -14.04 -7.81
CA HIS A 131 -3.62 -13.10 -7.01
C HIS A 131 -2.90 -11.75 -6.88
N LYS A 132 -3.63 -10.66 -7.12
CA LYS A 132 -3.09 -9.30 -7.06
C LYS A 132 -4.08 -8.39 -6.37
N GLU A 133 -3.56 -7.54 -5.51
CA GLU A 133 -4.32 -6.48 -4.86
C GLU A 133 -3.48 -5.22 -4.76
N GLU A 134 -4.14 -4.07 -4.84
CA GLU A 134 -3.47 -2.78 -4.71
C GLU A 134 -2.65 -2.67 -3.41
N ARG A 135 -3.22 -3.14 -2.28
CA ARG A 135 -2.59 -3.04 -0.95
C ARG A 135 -1.26 -3.79 -0.82
N PHE A 136 -1.01 -4.79 -1.65
CA PHE A 136 0.26 -5.52 -1.62
C PHE A 136 1.44 -4.66 -2.08
N LEU A 137 1.19 -3.58 -2.83
CA LEU A 137 2.24 -2.66 -3.25
C LEU A 137 2.45 -1.49 -2.26
N PHE A 138 1.60 -1.30 -1.25
CA PHE A 138 1.73 -0.21 -0.27
C PHE A 138 3.13 -0.09 0.36
N PRO A 139 3.83 -1.19 0.72
CA PRO A 139 5.16 -1.11 1.31
C PRO A 139 6.21 -0.43 0.42
N ILE A 140 6.03 -0.46 -0.91
CA ILE A 140 6.98 0.09 -1.88
C ILE A 140 6.59 1.45 -2.47
N TYR A 141 5.43 1.98 -2.11
CA TYR A 141 4.95 3.29 -2.58
C TYR A 141 5.95 4.44 -2.36
N PRO A 142 6.58 4.58 -1.18
CA PRO A 142 7.62 5.59 -0.98
C PRO A 142 8.85 5.36 -1.89
N MET A 143 9.17 4.10 -2.19
CA MET A 143 10.30 3.76 -3.05
C MET A 143 10.02 4.06 -4.52
N ILE A 144 8.77 3.93 -4.98
CA ILE A 144 8.34 4.37 -6.31
C ILE A 144 8.60 5.87 -6.46
N CYS A 145 8.21 6.69 -5.46
CA CYS A 145 8.50 8.12 -5.45
C CYS A 145 10.00 8.41 -5.50
N LEU A 146 10.81 7.70 -4.69
CA LEU A 146 12.26 7.84 -4.69
C LEU A 146 12.88 7.49 -6.05
N ALA A 147 12.47 6.37 -6.66
CA ALA A 147 12.96 5.93 -7.96
C ALA A 147 12.56 6.88 -9.09
N GLY A 148 11.33 7.40 -9.06
CA GLY A 148 10.87 8.43 -9.97
C GLY A 148 11.67 9.73 -9.83
N ALA A 149 11.94 10.18 -8.60
CA ALA A 149 12.77 11.36 -8.36
C ALA A 149 14.22 11.16 -8.85
N ILE A 150 14.81 9.98 -8.61
CA ILE A 150 16.14 9.62 -9.15
C ILE A 150 16.14 9.67 -10.67
N THR A 151 15.05 9.27 -11.32
CA THR A 151 14.94 9.33 -12.78
C THR A 151 14.94 10.76 -13.29
N VAL A 152 14.18 11.66 -12.66
CA VAL A 152 14.21 13.10 -12.98
C VAL A 152 15.61 13.67 -12.77
N ASP A 153 16.29 13.32 -11.69
CA ASP A 153 17.67 13.74 -11.42
C ASP A 153 18.65 13.25 -12.49
N CYS A 154 18.53 11.99 -12.93
CA CYS A 154 19.34 11.44 -14.02
C CYS A 154 19.07 12.15 -15.35
N ILE A 155 17.80 12.45 -15.67
CA ILE A 155 17.42 13.22 -16.86
C ILE A 155 18.05 14.62 -16.79
N GLN A 156 18.02 15.29 -15.65
CA GLN A 156 18.63 16.62 -15.48
C GLN A 156 20.15 16.57 -15.72
N LYS A 157 20.85 15.56 -15.20
CA LYS A 157 22.29 15.37 -15.40
C LYS A 157 22.64 15.10 -16.87
N LEU A 158 21.88 14.22 -17.52
CA LEU A 158 22.06 13.90 -18.94
C LEU A 158 21.79 15.13 -19.83
N TYR A 159 20.68 15.83 -19.57
CA TYR A 159 20.33 17.06 -20.30
C TYR A 159 21.41 18.14 -20.12
N PHE A 160 21.88 18.35 -18.89
CA PHE A 160 22.95 19.31 -18.62
C PHE A 160 24.24 18.95 -19.35
N PHE A 161 24.63 17.68 -19.36
CA PHE A 161 25.83 17.22 -20.08
C PHE A 161 25.72 17.43 -21.59
N VAL A 162 24.60 17.02 -22.20
CA VAL A 162 24.37 17.23 -23.65
C VAL A 162 24.32 18.72 -23.97
N ARG A 163 23.59 19.51 -23.19
CA ARG A 163 23.48 20.96 -23.38
C ARG A 163 24.83 21.65 -23.28
N THR A 164 25.65 21.33 -22.28
CA THR A 164 26.98 21.95 -22.10
C THR A 164 27.98 21.55 -23.19
N LYS A 165 27.81 20.37 -23.80
CA LYS A 165 28.59 19.96 -24.98
C LYS A 165 28.25 20.77 -26.23
N ILE A 166 26.98 21.14 -26.41
CA ILE A 166 26.54 21.92 -27.57
C ILE A 166 26.74 23.43 -27.34
N TRP A 167 26.35 23.90 -26.16
CA TRP A 167 26.38 25.31 -25.74
C TRP A 167 27.11 25.41 -24.39
N PRO A 168 28.43 25.66 -24.38
CA PRO A 168 29.20 25.71 -23.15
C PRO A 168 28.69 26.86 -22.26
N LEU A 169 28.27 26.51 -21.05
CA LEU A 169 27.91 27.51 -20.04
C LEU A 169 29.18 27.97 -19.32
N THR A 170 29.47 29.26 -19.40
CA THR A 170 30.49 29.89 -18.56
C THR A 170 30.00 29.87 -17.11
N ASN A 171 30.85 29.44 -16.17
CA ASN A 171 30.63 29.43 -14.72
C ASN A 171 29.53 28.49 -14.14
N ALA A 172 29.10 27.44 -14.85
CA ALA A 172 28.20 26.45 -14.25
C ALA A 172 28.96 25.47 -13.35
N SER A 173 28.78 25.59 -12.03
CA SER A 173 29.40 24.68 -11.03
C SER A 173 28.52 23.46 -10.72
N HIS A 174 27.20 23.57 -10.89
CA HIS A 174 26.25 22.50 -10.57
C HIS A 174 25.13 22.40 -11.60
N TYR A 175 24.76 21.17 -12.00
CA TYR A 175 23.76 20.91 -13.05
C TYR A 175 22.39 21.53 -12.76
N LEU A 176 22.04 21.69 -11.48
CA LEU A 176 20.75 22.25 -11.05
C LEU A 176 20.58 23.72 -11.44
N GLN A 177 21.66 24.50 -11.55
CA GLN A 177 21.62 25.92 -11.94
C GLN A 177 21.00 26.11 -13.34
N GLY A 178 21.20 25.15 -14.25
CA GLY A 178 20.68 25.20 -15.62
C GLY A 178 19.46 24.31 -15.87
N THR A 179 19.06 23.47 -14.92
CA THR A 179 18.05 22.41 -15.15
C THR A 179 16.93 22.36 -14.11
N GLY A 180 16.90 23.30 -13.15
CA GLY A 180 15.86 23.36 -12.12
C GLY A 180 14.43 23.43 -12.67
N HIS A 181 14.24 24.01 -13.85
CA HIS A 181 12.95 24.07 -14.53
C HIS A 181 12.37 22.68 -14.86
N ILE A 182 13.22 21.68 -15.15
CA ILE A 182 12.78 20.30 -15.44
C ILE A 182 12.15 19.69 -14.18
N MET A 183 12.80 19.84 -13.03
CA MET A 183 12.29 19.36 -11.74
C MET A 183 10.99 20.06 -11.38
N ILE A 184 10.94 21.39 -11.48
CA ILE A 184 9.73 22.17 -11.17
C ILE A 184 8.57 21.74 -12.07
N LEU A 185 8.81 21.61 -13.37
CA LEU A 185 7.80 21.15 -14.33
C LEU A 185 7.30 19.74 -14.01
N ALA A 186 8.20 18.81 -13.70
CA ALA A 186 7.84 17.45 -13.31
C ALA A 186 6.97 17.43 -12.04
N MET A 187 7.32 18.23 -11.02
CA MET A 187 6.54 18.36 -9.79
C MET A 187 5.15 18.95 -10.06
N ILE A 188 5.06 20.01 -10.87
CA ILE A 188 3.79 20.65 -11.21
C ILE A 188 2.88 19.68 -11.99
N ILE A 189 3.39 19.03 -13.02
CA ILE A 189 2.59 18.10 -13.84
C ILE A 189 2.11 16.92 -13.00
N CYS A 190 3.01 16.27 -12.24
CA CYS A 190 2.63 15.13 -11.41
C CYS A 190 1.66 15.55 -10.29
N GLY A 191 1.87 16.73 -9.71
CA GLY A 191 1.00 17.31 -8.69
C GLY A 191 -0.40 17.61 -9.21
N ILE A 192 -0.54 18.21 -10.40
CA ILE A 192 -1.83 18.48 -11.03
C ILE A 192 -2.59 17.18 -11.30
N PHE A 193 -1.94 16.17 -11.88
CA PHE A 193 -2.59 14.87 -12.10
C PHE A 193 -2.98 14.17 -10.80
N GLY A 194 -2.12 14.24 -9.77
CA GLY A 194 -2.44 13.72 -8.43
C GLY A 194 -3.66 14.42 -7.81
N LEU A 195 -3.69 15.75 -7.83
CA LEU A 195 -4.82 16.54 -7.33
C LEU A 195 -6.11 16.27 -8.12
N SER A 196 -6.02 16.19 -9.44
CA SER A 196 -7.15 15.86 -10.31
C SER A 196 -7.75 14.50 -9.98
N ARG A 197 -6.91 13.47 -9.79
CA ARG A 197 -7.35 12.14 -9.34
C ARG A 197 -7.97 12.18 -7.96
N SER A 198 -7.33 12.81 -6.98
CA SER A 198 -7.88 12.94 -5.62
C SER A 198 -9.26 13.61 -5.64
N PHE A 199 -9.40 14.68 -6.43
CA PHE A 199 -10.69 15.33 -6.63
C PHE A 199 -11.72 14.41 -7.29
N ALA A 200 -11.34 13.65 -8.32
CA ALA A 200 -12.21 12.69 -9.00
C ALA A 200 -12.67 11.56 -8.06
N LEU A 201 -11.79 11.05 -7.20
CA LEU A 201 -12.12 10.04 -6.19
C LEU A 201 -13.09 10.59 -5.15
N CYS A 202 -12.83 11.80 -4.63
CA CYS A 202 -13.76 12.45 -3.71
C CYS A 202 -15.13 12.65 -4.39
N LYS A 203 -15.18 13.25 -5.56
CA LYS A 203 -16.45 13.51 -6.26
C LYS A 203 -17.19 12.23 -6.65
N GLY A 204 -16.48 11.20 -7.09
CA GLY A 204 -17.07 9.95 -7.56
C GLY A 204 -17.48 8.98 -6.44
N TYR A 205 -16.87 9.08 -5.25
CA TYR A 205 -17.01 8.07 -4.20
C TYR A 205 -17.30 8.64 -2.81
N TYR A 206 -17.69 9.92 -2.67
CA TYR A 206 -18.04 10.48 -1.35
C TYR A 206 -19.39 10.02 -0.78
N ALA A 207 -20.29 9.46 -1.61
CA ALA A 207 -21.67 9.17 -1.21
C ALA A 207 -21.81 8.29 0.05
N PRO A 208 -21.03 7.21 0.26
CA PRO A 208 -21.12 6.42 1.50
C PRO A 208 -20.81 7.23 2.77
N MET A 209 -19.88 8.18 2.68
CA MET A 209 -19.51 9.05 3.80
C MET A 209 -20.57 10.12 4.07
N GLU A 210 -21.16 10.69 3.01
CA GLU A 210 -22.28 11.63 3.13
C GLU A 210 -23.50 10.95 3.77
N ILE A 211 -23.90 9.77 3.28
CA ILE A 211 -25.03 9.02 3.82
C ILE A 211 -24.83 8.71 5.31
N MET A 212 -23.63 8.31 5.72
CA MET A 212 -23.35 8.07 7.14
C MET A 212 -23.44 9.36 7.96
N THR A 213 -22.94 10.47 7.43
CA THR A 213 -23.00 11.77 8.11
C THR A 213 -24.44 12.22 8.30
N GLU A 214 -25.29 12.08 7.29
CA GLU A 214 -26.72 12.40 7.37
C GLU A 214 -27.46 11.43 8.30
N ALA A 215 -27.15 10.13 8.26
CA ALA A 215 -27.71 9.15 9.19
C ALA A 215 -27.38 9.49 10.66
N ASN A 216 -26.16 9.94 10.93
CA ASN A 216 -25.76 10.41 12.25
C ASN A 216 -26.55 11.66 12.67
N LYS A 217 -26.71 12.65 11.77
CA LYS A 217 -27.51 13.86 12.02
C LYS A 217 -28.97 13.55 12.32
N LEU A 218 -29.58 12.59 11.59
CA LEU A 218 -30.96 12.17 11.85
C LEU A 218 -31.17 11.68 13.28
N GLY A 219 -30.20 10.94 13.82
CA GLY A 219 -30.23 10.52 15.22
C GLY A 219 -29.95 11.66 16.20
N ALA A 220 -28.99 12.54 15.89
CA ALA A 220 -28.63 13.67 16.76
C ALA A 220 -29.76 14.71 16.89
N ASP A 221 -30.48 14.98 15.80
CA ASP A 221 -31.62 15.92 15.76
C ASP A 221 -32.90 15.35 16.42
N GLY A 222 -32.88 14.10 16.90
CA GLY A 222 -34.05 13.45 17.51
C GLY A 222 -35.19 13.18 16.52
N ARG A 223 -34.90 13.15 15.21
CA ARG A 223 -35.91 12.87 14.16
C ARG A 223 -36.25 11.39 14.05
N VAL A 224 -35.46 10.53 14.70
CA VAL A 224 -35.67 9.08 14.70
C VAL A 224 -35.97 8.63 16.13
N PRO A 225 -37.04 7.82 16.34
CA PRO A 225 -37.38 7.32 17.66
C PRO A 225 -36.24 6.50 18.27
N THR A 226 -35.94 6.72 19.55
CA THR A 226 -34.87 6.03 20.29
C THR A 226 -35.32 4.71 20.91
N ASP A 227 -36.62 4.47 20.94
CA ASP A 227 -37.30 3.30 21.49
C ASP A 227 -37.41 2.12 20.50
N VAL A 228 -37.12 2.36 19.23
CA VAL A 228 -37.21 1.35 18.16
C VAL A 228 -35.81 0.97 17.66
N ASN A 229 -35.61 -0.32 17.36
CA ASN A 229 -34.41 -0.78 16.67
C ASN A 229 -34.46 -0.41 15.18
N ILE A 230 -33.41 0.25 14.69
CA ILE A 230 -33.31 0.76 13.33
C ILE A 230 -32.33 -0.10 12.54
N ASN A 231 -32.80 -0.68 11.43
CA ASN A 231 -31.94 -1.42 10.53
C ASN A 231 -31.40 -0.50 9.44
N PHE A 232 -30.09 -0.30 9.43
CA PHE A 232 -29.37 0.40 8.39
C PHE A 232 -28.90 -0.60 7.33
N CYS A 233 -29.62 -0.69 6.21
CA CYS A 233 -29.40 -1.70 5.20
C CYS A 233 -28.40 -1.23 4.13
N VAL A 234 -27.31 -1.97 3.93
CA VAL A 234 -26.32 -1.73 2.87
C VAL A 234 -26.34 -2.84 1.82
N GLY A 235 -26.18 -2.46 0.55
CA GLY A 235 -26.18 -3.40 -0.58
C GLY A 235 -24.79 -3.63 -1.17
N LYS A 236 -24.68 -3.42 -2.48
CA LYS A 236 -23.48 -3.70 -3.29
C LYS A 236 -22.20 -3.02 -2.80
N GLU A 237 -22.29 -1.82 -2.23
CA GLU A 237 -21.14 -1.02 -1.79
C GLU A 237 -20.83 -1.17 -0.28
N TRP A 238 -21.21 -2.28 0.34
CA TRP A 238 -20.98 -2.52 1.77
C TRP A 238 -19.52 -2.32 2.23
N HIS A 239 -18.55 -2.61 1.37
CA HIS A 239 -17.11 -2.46 1.68
C HIS A 239 -16.64 -1.01 1.77
N ARG A 240 -17.48 -0.04 1.38
CA ARG A 240 -17.23 1.41 1.52
C ARG A 240 -17.90 2.01 2.76
N PHE A 241 -18.61 1.19 3.51
CA PHE A 241 -19.23 1.59 4.76
C PHE A 241 -18.14 1.95 5.78
N PRO A 242 -18.14 3.17 6.36
CA PRO A 242 -17.05 3.64 7.21
C PRO A 242 -17.00 2.93 8.58
N GLY A 243 -18.08 2.24 8.97
CA GLY A 243 -18.14 1.43 10.19
C GLY A 243 -19.34 1.75 11.06
N SER A 244 -19.75 0.80 11.90
CA SER A 244 -20.90 0.96 12.80
C SER A 244 -20.63 1.91 13.98
N PHE A 245 -19.37 2.30 14.19
CA PHE A 245 -18.96 3.30 15.18
C PHE A 245 -19.56 4.68 14.93
N PHE A 246 -19.97 4.97 13.68
CA PHE A 246 -20.54 6.26 13.29
C PHE A 246 -22.06 6.32 13.44
N PHE A 247 -22.70 5.24 13.89
CA PHE A 247 -24.12 5.29 14.21
C PHE A 247 -24.39 6.17 15.45
N PRO A 248 -25.51 6.90 15.47
CA PRO A 248 -25.80 7.86 16.55
C PRO A 248 -26.13 7.18 17.89
N ALA A 249 -26.62 5.95 17.87
CA ALA A 249 -27.00 5.20 19.06
C ALA A 249 -26.92 3.68 18.84
N LYS A 250 -26.95 2.92 19.93
CA LYS A 250 -26.83 1.44 19.92
C LYS A 250 -28.03 0.71 19.31
N ASN A 251 -29.18 1.37 19.18
CA ASN A 251 -30.37 0.80 18.55
C ASN A 251 -30.26 0.73 17.02
N TRP A 252 -29.19 1.29 16.42
CA TRP A 252 -28.91 1.18 14.99
C TRP A 252 -28.08 -0.06 14.70
N LYS A 253 -28.59 -0.92 13.82
CA LYS A 253 -27.95 -2.17 13.42
C LYS A 253 -27.69 -2.19 11.93
N LEU A 254 -26.45 -2.48 11.54
CA LEU A 254 -26.10 -2.72 10.14
C LEU A 254 -26.75 -4.03 9.68
N GLN A 255 -27.45 -3.99 8.55
CA GLN A 255 -27.99 -5.15 7.86
C GLN A 255 -27.53 -5.15 6.41
N TYR A 256 -27.48 -6.31 5.78
CA TYR A 256 -27.06 -6.43 4.39
C TYR A 256 -28.26 -6.75 3.51
N LEU A 257 -28.30 -6.16 2.32
CA LEU A 257 -29.24 -6.54 1.27
C LEU A 257 -28.56 -7.56 0.36
N LYS A 258 -29.31 -8.59 -0.04
CA LYS A 258 -28.84 -9.57 -1.01
C LYS A 258 -28.43 -8.86 -2.31
N SER A 259 -27.18 -9.07 -2.73
CA SER A 259 -26.60 -8.46 -3.94
C SER A 259 -25.99 -9.53 -4.85
N GLU A 260 -25.26 -9.10 -5.88
CA GLU A 260 -24.51 -9.98 -6.79
C GLU A 260 -23.32 -10.67 -6.09
N PHE A 261 -22.84 -10.11 -4.98
CA PHE A 261 -21.72 -10.69 -4.24
C PHE A 261 -22.15 -12.00 -3.55
N ARG A 262 -21.41 -13.08 -3.84
CA ARG A 262 -21.64 -14.44 -3.32
C ARG A 262 -20.53 -14.89 -2.37
N GLY A 263 -19.83 -13.93 -1.76
CA GLY A 263 -18.78 -14.21 -0.79
C GLY A 263 -19.28 -14.09 0.66
N GLN A 264 -18.36 -14.29 1.60
CA GLN A 264 -18.65 -14.14 3.03
C GLN A 264 -18.79 -12.65 3.38
N LEU A 265 -19.91 -12.28 4.01
CA LEU A 265 -20.13 -10.93 4.54
C LEU A 265 -19.76 -10.83 6.02
N PRO A 266 -19.35 -9.64 6.52
CA PRO A 266 -19.02 -9.44 7.92
C PRO A 266 -20.21 -9.66 8.85
N GLN A 267 -19.96 -10.23 10.03
CA GLN A 267 -20.95 -10.38 11.11
C GLN A 267 -20.68 -9.37 12.24
N PRO A 268 -21.72 -8.81 12.89
CA PRO A 268 -21.55 -8.03 14.11
C PRO A 268 -20.89 -8.84 15.24
N PHE A 269 -19.98 -8.22 15.98
CA PHE A 269 -19.41 -8.83 17.19
C PHE A 269 -20.50 -9.14 18.23
N VAL A 270 -20.26 -10.17 19.06
CA VAL A 270 -21.19 -10.50 20.15
C VAL A 270 -21.11 -9.42 21.22
N GLU A 271 -22.23 -9.03 21.82
CA GLU A 271 -22.29 -8.01 22.88
C GLU A 271 -21.74 -8.48 24.25
N LEU A 272 -21.18 -9.70 24.33
CA LEU A 272 -20.60 -10.27 25.54
C LEU A 272 -19.20 -9.72 25.83
N ALA A 273 -18.74 -9.83 27.08
CA ALA A 273 -17.40 -9.40 27.50
C ALA A 273 -16.26 -10.12 26.74
N ASN A 274 -16.52 -11.32 26.20
CA ASN A 274 -15.61 -12.08 25.35
C ASN A 274 -15.92 -11.94 23.84
N GLY A 275 -16.75 -10.97 23.44
CA GLY A 275 -17.26 -10.87 22.08
C GLY A 275 -16.20 -10.74 20.98
N THR A 276 -14.99 -10.30 21.32
CA THR A 276 -13.84 -10.19 20.40
C THR A 276 -13.06 -11.50 20.22
N SER A 277 -13.21 -12.48 21.12
CA SER A 277 -12.48 -13.75 21.09
C SER A 277 -13.37 -14.96 20.78
N VAL A 278 -14.69 -14.80 20.85
CA VAL A 278 -15.65 -15.86 20.50
C VAL A 278 -15.62 -16.12 19.00
N ILE A 279 -15.39 -17.39 18.64
CA ILE A 279 -15.55 -17.86 17.26
C ILE A 279 -17.04 -17.98 16.97
N GLN A 280 -17.57 -17.06 16.17
CA GLN A 280 -18.96 -17.07 15.76
C GLN A 280 -19.22 -18.13 14.68
N SER A 281 -20.41 -18.73 14.70
CA SER A 281 -20.87 -19.65 13.66
C SER A 281 -21.18 -18.94 12.34
N GLY A 282 -21.20 -19.68 11.23
CA GLY A 282 -21.53 -19.11 9.92
C GLY A 282 -20.38 -18.34 9.27
N PHE A 283 -19.14 -18.63 9.67
CA PHE A 283 -17.93 -18.28 8.93
C PHE A 283 -17.32 -19.54 8.33
N ASN A 284 -16.75 -19.42 7.15
CA ASN A 284 -16.02 -20.47 6.48
C ASN A 284 -14.68 -19.95 5.95
N ASP A 285 -13.72 -20.85 5.79
CA ASP A 285 -12.37 -20.58 5.29
C ASP A 285 -12.29 -20.50 3.76
N MET A 286 -13.42 -20.64 3.06
CA MET A 286 -13.51 -20.71 1.60
C MET A 286 -14.23 -19.51 0.97
N ASN A 287 -14.46 -18.44 1.73
CA ASN A 287 -15.18 -17.24 1.28
C ASN A 287 -16.54 -17.56 0.59
N ARG A 288 -17.24 -18.61 1.05
CA ARG A 288 -18.55 -19.00 0.51
C ARG A 288 -19.65 -18.08 1.06
N GLU A 289 -20.69 -17.88 0.25
CA GLU A 289 -21.89 -17.14 0.65
C GLU A 289 -22.51 -17.75 1.92
N GLU A 290 -22.81 -16.89 2.88
CA GLU A 290 -23.56 -17.23 4.08
C GLU A 290 -24.93 -16.54 4.01
N THR A 291 -25.99 -17.31 3.76
CA THR A 291 -27.32 -16.76 3.48
C THR A 291 -28.00 -16.14 4.69
N SER A 292 -27.54 -16.44 5.90
CA SER A 292 -28.06 -15.85 7.14
C SER A 292 -27.68 -14.37 7.34
N ARG A 293 -26.95 -13.76 6.41
CA ARG A 293 -26.43 -12.38 6.51
C ARG A 293 -27.40 -11.30 6.05
N TYR A 294 -28.52 -11.65 5.40
CA TYR A 294 -29.50 -10.72 4.84
C TYR A 294 -30.93 -11.11 5.22
#